data_AF-A0A3M1VRV3-F1
#
_entry.id   AF-A0A3M1VRV3-F1
#
_cell.length_a   1.000
_cell.length_b   1.000
_cell.length_c   1.000
_cell.angle_alpha   90.00
_cell.angle_beta   90.00
_cell.angle_gamma   90.00
#
_symmetry.space_group_name_H-M   'P 1'
#
loop_
_entity.id
_entity.type
_entity.pdbx_description
1 polymer ?
#
loop_
_entity_poly.entity_id
_entity_poly.type
_entity_poly.pdbx_seq_one_letter_code
_entity_poly.pdbx_strand_id
1 'polypeptide(L)'
;MRTLIVVMVLGLAGARTSALAQQSASYRMDEHVLDQGGRPADGVTASSASYRVSLDSLGEGLVRAGLASATYHMDGSFGAAYPPPGEVLGLRFADQQTLAWSPERSVGVYEVYRDGLAAIAGGGYGTCWQQDVAGESVTDSDPIAPGEGFFYLVTARNRLDEEGTKGRDSAGSDRAGSACP
;
A
#
# COMPACT_ATOMS: atom_id res chain seq x y z
N MET A 1 -57.96 73.99 -30.09
CA MET A 1 -56.76 74.64 -30.67
C MET A 1 -55.57 74.22 -29.82
N ARG A 2 -54.43 73.75 -30.30
CA ARG A 2 -53.92 73.47 -31.64
C ARG A 2 -52.66 72.61 -31.41
N THR A 3 -52.57 71.53 -32.17
CA THR A 3 -51.40 70.76 -32.59
C THR A 3 -50.01 71.30 -32.23
N LEU A 4 -49.12 70.44 -31.71
CA LEU A 4 -47.77 70.32 -32.28
C LEU A 4 -47.14 68.95 -32.00
N ILE A 5 -46.91 68.23 -33.10
CA ILE A 5 -46.14 67.01 -33.24
C ILE A 5 -44.66 67.40 -33.29
N VAL A 6 -43.81 66.76 -32.49
CA VAL A 6 -42.38 66.70 -32.74
C VAL A 6 -41.95 65.24 -32.69
N VAL A 7 -41.63 64.72 -33.86
CA VAL A 7 -40.96 63.44 -34.09
C VAL A 7 -39.48 63.64 -33.77
N MET A 8 -38.95 62.88 -32.83
CA MET A 8 -37.51 62.76 -32.61
C MET A 8 -37.12 61.28 -32.69
N VAL A 9 -36.64 60.88 -33.86
CA VAL A 9 -35.98 59.61 -34.10
C VAL A 9 -34.51 59.79 -33.73
N LEU A 10 -34.06 59.14 -32.66
CA LEU A 10 -32.63 59.00 -32.36
C LEU A 10 -32.28 57.51 -32.29
N GLY A 11 -31.39 57.11 -33.19
CA GLY A 11 -30.92 55.74 -33.33
C GLY A 11 -30.10 55.27 -32.14
N LEU A 12 -30.39 54.05 -31.68
CA LEU A 12 -29.51 53.29 -30.78
C LEU A 12 -28.76 52.26 -31.62
N ALA A 13 -27.52 52.62 -31.95
CA ALA A 13 -26.50 51.73 -32.47
C ALA A 13 -26.16 50.66 -31.42
N GLY A 14 -25.86 49.46 -31.91
CA GLY A 14 -25.74 48.25 -31.10
C GLY A 14 -24.57 48.25 -30.13
N ALA A 15 -24.85 47.79 -28.91
CA ALA A 15 -23.85 47.29 -27.99
C ALA A 15 -23.72 45.77 -28.21
N ARG A 16 -22.70 45.35 -28.96
CA ARG A 16 -22.23 43.95 -28.93
C ARG A 16 -21.44 43.79 -27.64
N THR A 17 -22.01 43.10 -26.65
CA THR A 17 -21.27 42.65 -25.47
C THR A 17 -20.24 41.63 -25.90
N SER A 18 -18.98 42.04 -25.96
CA SER A 18 -17.83 41.14 -26.11
C SER A 18 -17.77 40.27 -24.84
N ALA A 19 -18.17 39.01 -24.95
CA ALA A 19 -17.95 38.03 -23.91
C ALA A 19 -16.42 37.83 -23.77
N LEU A 20 -15.83 38.39 -22.72
CA LEU A 20 -14.47 38.07 -22.31
C LEU A 20 -14.51 36.65 -21.74
N ALA A 21 -14.20 35.66 -22.58
CA ALA A 21 -13.95 34.31 -22.12
C ALA A 21 -12.72 34.33 -21.20
N GLN A 22 -12.92 33.93 -19.94
CA GLN A 22 -11.87 33.84 -18.94
C GLN A 22 -10.84 32.79 -19.39
N GLN A 23 -9.69 33.25 -19.88
CA GLN A 23 -8.56 32.36 -20.19
C GLN A 23 -7.99 31.83 -18.87
N SER A 24 -8.21 30.55 -18.60
CA SER A 24 -7.52 29.83 -17.52
C SER A 24 -6.03 29.79 -17.81
N ALA A 25 -5.22 30.32 -16.90
CA ALA A 25 -3.77 30.22 -16.96
C ALA A 25 -3.36 28.74 -17.05
N SER A 26 -2.65 28.37 -18.11
CA SER A 26 -2.08 27.04 -18.25
C SER A 26 -0.95 26.89 -17.22
N TYR A 27 -1.14 26.04 -16.22
CA TYR A 27 -0.07 25.65 -15.31
C TYR A 27 0.70 24.48 -15.92
N ARG A 28 2.01 24.67 -16.08
CA ARG A 28 2.95 23.60 -16.43
C ARG A 28 3.35 22.94 -15.12
N MET A 29 3.14 21.63 -14.99
CA MET A 29 3.65 20.84 -13.87
C MET A 29 4.98 20.25 -14.29
N ASP A 30 6.05 20.67 -13.62
CA ASP A 30 7.38 20.06 -13.76
C ASP A 30 7.56 19.05 -12.62
N GLU A 31 7.89 17.81 -12.96
CA GLU A 31 8.09 16.71 -12.02
C GLU A 31 9.55 16.66 -11.58
N HIS A 32 9.78 16.66 -10.26
CA HIS A 32 11.11 16.47 -9.68
C HIS A 32 11.09 15.25 -8.74
N VAL A 33 11.99 14.30 -9.00
CA VAL A 33 12.19 13.12 -8.16
C VAL A 33 12.97 13.54 -6.91
N LEU A 34 12.38 13.34 -5.74
CA LEU A 34 12.95 13.65 -4.42
C LEU A 34 13.82 12.49 -3.95
N ASP A 35 15.09 12.44 -4.37
CA ASP A 35 15.94 11.28 -4.09
C ASP A 35 16.91 11.41 -2.89
N GLN A 36 16.92 12.52 -2.14
CA GLN A 36 17.77 12.63 -0.94
C GLN A 36 17.11 13.50 0.13
N GLY A 37 16.98 12.96 1.34
CA GLY A 37 16.35 13.59 2.51
C GLY A 37 17.07 14.85 3.03
N GLY A 38 17.10 15.90 2.23
CA GLY A 38 17.51 17.25 2.59
C GLY A 38 16.52 18.26 2.03
N ARG A 39 16.27 19.33 2.77
CA ARG A 39 15.48 20.48 2.29
C ARG A 39 16.20 21.06 1.07
N PRO A 40 15.62 21.06 -0.15
CA PRO A 40 16.19 21.83 -1.24
C PRO A 40 16.17 23.31 -0.84
N ALA A 41 17.30 24.00 -1.00
CA ALA A 41 17.41 25.43 -0.69
C ALA A 41 16.40 26.29 -1.48
N ASP A 42 15.86 25.72 -2.57
CA ASP A 42 14.89 26.33 -3.49
C ASP A 42 13.52 25.59 -3.50
N GLY A 43 13.11 25.00 -2.37
CA GLY A 43 11.84 24.29 -2.25
C GLY A 43 10.63 25.11 -2.71
N VAL A 44 9.82 24.54 -3.61
CA VAL A 44 8.65 25.22 -4.18
C VAL A 44 7.57 25.32 -3.11
N THR A 45 7.31 26.53 -2.61
CA THR A 45 6.19 26.78 -1.70
C THR A 45 4.98 27.21 -2.55
N ALA A 46 3.99 26.34 -2.69
CA ALA A 46 2.72 26.74 -3.27
C ALA A 46 1.97 27.58 -2.22
N SER A 47 1.77 28.87 -2.52
CA SER A 47 1.04 29.79 -1.65
C SER A 47 -0.21 30.30 -2.33
N SER A 48 -1.33 30.24 -1.61
CA SER A 48 -2.54 31.01 -1.92
C SER A 48 -2.80 31.99 -0.78
N ALA A 49 -3.73 32.92 -0.96
CA ALA A 49 -4.14 33.84 0.10
C ALA A 49 -4.69 33.12 1.35
N SER A 50 -4.99 31.82 1.25
CA SER A 50 -5.70 31.05 2.27
C SER A 50 -4.89 29.87 2.83
N TYR A 51 -3.76 29.50 2.22
CA TYR A 51 -2.87 28.46 2.75
C TYR A 51 -1.45 28.54 2.15
N ARG A 52 -0.48 28.04 2.93
CA ARG A 52 0.85 27.65 2.44
C ARG A 52 1.02 26.16 2.63
N VAL A 53 1.37 25.45 1.57
CA VAL A 53 1.85 24.06 1.64
C VAL A 53 3.32 24.09 1.29
N SER A 54 4.20 23.75 2.24
CA SER A 54 5.60 23.45 1.93
C SER A 54 5.78 21.94 1.90
N LEU A 55 6.41 21.44 0.84
CA LEU A 55 6.73 20.02 0.62
C LEU A 55 7.95 19.56 1.44
N ASP A 56 8.23 20.24 2.55
CA ASP A 56 9.41 19.97 3.38
C ASP A 56 9.28 18.73 4.27
N SER A 57 8.12 18.05 4.28
CA SER A 57 7.79 17.02 5.27
C SER A 57 7.31 15.70 4.70
N LEU A 58 7.54 15.39 3.41
CA LEU A 58 7.17 14.07 2.86
C LEU A 58 8.14 12.93 3.22
N GLY A 59 9.12 13.16 4.11
CA GLY A 59 10.13 12.17 4.48
C GLY A 59 10.37 11.97 5.98
N GLU A 60 9.86 12.84 6.86
CA GLU A 60 9.88 12.60 8.31
C GLU A 60 8.46 12.23 8.72
N GLY A 61 8.27 10.97 9.15
CA GLY A 61 6.98 10.52 9.65
C GLY A 61 6.50 11.47 10.75
N LEU A 62 5.39 12.17 10.50
CA LEU A 62 4.70 13.00 11.47
C LEU A 62 4.11 12.10 12.57
N VAL A 63 4.95 11.62 13.48
CA VAL A 63 4.53 11.02 14.75
C VAL A 63 4.17 12.16 15.70
N ARG A 64 3.10 12.90 15.40
CA ARG A 64 2.50 13.80 16.39
C ARG A 64 0.99 13.87 16.20
N ALA A 65 0.28 13.25 17.15
CA ALA A 65 -1.14 13.49 17.35
C ALA A 65 -1.36 14.99 17.64
N GLY A 66 -2.11 15.69 16.80
CA GLY A 66 -2.63 17.02 17.16
C GLY A 66 -2.53 18.14 16.12
N LEU A 67 -2.73 17.86 14.83
CA LEU A 67 -3.08 18.91 13.86
C LEU A 67 -4.43 18.61 13.21
N ALA A 68 -5.49 18.61 14.03
CA ALA A 68 -6.86 18.66 13.53
C ALA A 68 -7.35 20.11 13.64
N SER A 69 -7.42 20.82 12.50
CA SER A 69 -8.20 22.04 12.37
C SER A 69 -9.56 21.69 11.80
N ALA A 70 -10.61 22.42 12.17
CA ALA A 70 -12.01 22.11 11.85
C ALA A 70 -12.35 22.01 10.33
N THR A 71 -11.41 22.30 9.44
CA THR A 71 -11.57 22.21 7.98
C THR A 71 -10.50 21.37 7.28
N TYR A 72 -9.61 20.70 8.03
CA TYR A 72 -8.61 19.80 7.45
C TYR A 72 -8.53 18.50 8.25
N HIS A 73 -9.14 17.45 7.70
CA HIS A 73 -8.87 16.08 8.10
C HIS A 73 -7.73 15.56 7.22
N MET A 74 -6.54 15.44 7.79
CA MET A 74 -5.51 14.56 7.22
C MET A 74 -5.70 13.17 7.84
N ASP A 75 -6.51 12.33 7.21
CA ASP A 75 -6.69 10.93 7.62
C ASP A 75 -5.50 10.04 7.17
N GLY A 76 -4.46 10.62 6.58
CA GLY A 76 -3.26 9.95 6.12
C GLY A 76 -2.15 9.98 7.17
N SER A 77 -2.17 9.04 8.11
CA SER A 77 -0.99 8.71 8.92
C SER A 77 0.10 8.13 8.01
N PHE A 78 1.25 8.81 7.91
CA PHE A 78 2.48 8.32 7.26
C PHE A 78 3.29 7.35 8.15
N GLY A 79 2.73 6.91 9.28
CA GLY A 79 3.10 5.60 9.79
C GLY A 79 2.60 4.61 8.76
N ALA A 80 3.45 4.18 7.83
CA ALA A 80 3.19 3.01 7.01
C ALA A 80 2.93 1.89 8.03
N ALA A 81 1.66 1.65 8.35
CA ALA A 81 1.27 0.49 9.10
C ALA A 81 1.77 -0.66 8.25
N TYR A 82 2.89 -1.25 8.66
CA TYR A 82 3.39 -2.45 8.03
C TYR A 82 2.33 -3.47 8.39
N PRO A 83 1.41 -3.81 7.48
CA PRO A 83 0.34 -4.70 7.88
C PRO A 83 1.01 -6.03 8.28
N PRO A 84 0.47 -6.73 9.29
CA PRO A 84 0.96 -8.05 9.61
C PRO A 84 0.89 -8.91 8.34
N PRO A 85 1.88 -9.80 8.08
CA PRO A 85 1.90 -10.59 6.87
C PRO A 85 0.63 -11.41 6.69
N GLY A 86 0.20 -11.55 5.43
CA GLY A 86 -0.89 -12.44 5.08
C GLY A 86 -0.47 -13.91 5.06
N GLU A 87 -1.41 -14.77 4.65
CA GLU A 87 -1.08 -16.15 4.27
C GLU A 87 -0.15 -16.15 3.04
N VAL A 88 0.91 -16.95 3.09
CA VAL A 88 1.81 -17.15 1.95
C VAL A 88 1.12 -18.06 0.92
N LEU A 89 0.99 -17.58 -0.31
CA LEU A 89 0.24 -18.25 -1.37
C LEU A 89 1.18 -18.93 -2.38
N GLY A 90 0.61 -19.81 -3.21
CA GLY A 90 1.32 -20.39 -4.35
C GLY A 90 2.39 -21.42 -3.99
N LEU A 91 2.33 -21.98 -2.78
CA LEU A 91 3.23 -23.03 -2.32
C LEU A 91 3.13 -24.26 -3.24
N ARG A 92 4.27 -24.66 -3.81
CA ARG A 92 4.37 -25.77 -4.76
C ARG A 92 5.78 -26.33 -4.79
N PHE A 93 5.93 -27.55 -5.28
CA PHE A 93 7.22 -28.10 -5.66
C PHE A 93 7.62 -27.58 -7.05
N ALA A 94 8.76 -26.90 -7.15
CA ALA A 94 9.35 -26.47 -8.42
C ALA A 94 10.07 -27.63 -9.13
N ASP A 95 10.61 -28.57 -8.35
CA ASP A 95 11.17 -29.85 -8.79
C ASP A 95 10.94 -30.91 -7.70
N GLN A 96 11.61 -32.06 -7.76
CA GLN A 96 11.38 -33.17 -6.81
C GLN A 96 11.76 -32.84 -5.36
N GLN A 97 12.57 -31.81 -5.11
CA GLN A 97 13.11 -31.49 -3.79
C GLN A 97 12.93 -30.02 -3.43
N THR A 98 12.74 -29.13 -4.40
CA THR A 98 12.65 -27.69 -4.17
C THR A 98 11.20 -27.26 -4.00
N LEU A 99 10.87 -26.80 -2.80
CA LEU A 99 9.63 -26.11 -2.48
C LEU A 99 9.77 -24.63 -2.83
N ALA A 100 8.77 -24.03 -3.47
CA ALA A 100 8.74 -22.62 -3.83
C ALA A 100 7.34 -22.01 -3.62
N TRP A 101 7.28 -20.70 -3.38
CA TRP A 101 6.03 -19.97 -3.15
C TRP A 101 5.99 -18.62 -3.87
N SER A 102 4.87 -17.91 -3.77
CA SER A 102 4.74 -16.54 -4.26
C SER A 102 5.25 -15.55 -3.22
N PRO A 103 5.93 -14.47 -3.64
CA PRO A 103 6.45 -13.48 -2.70
C PRO A 103 5.31 -12.78 -1.94
N GLU A 104 5.47 -12.64 -0.62
CA GLU A 104 4.55 -11.90 0.25
C GLU A 104 5.00 -10.44 0.37
N ARG A 105 4.05 -9.52 0.35
CA ARG A 105 4.25 -8.07 0.18
C ARG A 105 4.81 -7.35 1.41
N SER A 106 4.65 -7.96 2.57
CA SER A 106 5.08 -7.48 3.89
C SER A 106 6.18 -8.37 4.49
N VAL A 107 6.84 -9.20 3.67
CA VAL A 107 7.86 -10.13 4.14
C VAL A 107 9.15 -9.42 4.57
N GLY A 108 9.66 -9.83 5.73
CA GLY A 108 11.07 -9.70 6.12
C GLY A 108 11.82 -11.00 5.84
N VAL A 109 11.29 -12.10 6.39
CA VAL A 109 11.78 -13.48 6.19
C VAL A 109 10.60 -14.46 6.13
N TYR A 110 10.84 -15.69 5.68
CA TYR A 110 9.88 -16.79 5.73
C TYR A 110 10.25 -17.84 6.76
N GLU A 111 9.22 -18.41 7.38
CA GLU A 111 9.32 -19.56 8.27
C GLU A 111 8.68 -20.77 7.58
N VAL A 112 9.41 -21.89 7.51
CA VAL A 112 8.94 -23.11 6.85
C VAL A 112 8.71 -24.18 7.91
N TYR A 113 7.48 -24.66 7.95
CA TYR A 113 7.04 -25.73 8.81
C TYR A 113 6.94 -27.02 8.00
N ARG A 114 7.31 -28.13 8.63
CA ARG A 114 7.27 -29.47 8.04
C ARG A 114 6.92 -30.48 9.11
N ASP A 115 6.14 -31.48 8.74
CA ASP A 115 5.89 -32.68 9.55
C ASP A 115 5.33 -33.79 8.66
N GLY A 116 5.25 -35.02 9.18
CA GLY A 116 4.70 -36.17 8.47
C GLY A 116 3.20 -36.04 8.24
N LEU A 117 2.69 -36.60 7.14
CA LEU A 117 1.25 -36.57 6.82
C LEU A 117 0.37 -37.18 7.93
N ALA A 118 0.91 -38.11 8.72
CA ALA A 118 0.22 -38.68 9.87
C ALA A 118 -0.11 -37.64 10.96
N ALA A 119 0.68 -36.57 11.08
CA ALA A 119 0.46 -35.51 12.07
C ALA A 119 -0.77 -34.63 11.75
N ILE A 120 -1.16 -34.54 10.48
CA ILE A 120 -2.36 -33.79 10.06
C ILE A 120 -3.61 -34.35 10.73
N ALA A 121 -3.72 -35.68 10.83
CA ALA A 121 -4.87 -36.33 11.47
C ALA A 121 -4.99 -36.01 12.97
N GLY A 122 -3.87 -35.64 13.61
CA GLY A 122 -3.82 -35.15 14.99
C GLY A 122 -4.13 -33.65 15.14
N GLY A 123 -4.42 -32.93 14.05
CA GLY A 123 -4.61 -31.49 14.04
C GLY A 123 -3.30 -30.69 14.10
N GLY A 124 -2.16 -31.33 13.83
CA GLY A 124 -0.87 -30.68 13.76
C GLY A 124 -0.68 -29.93 12.44
N TYR A 125 -0.10 -28.74 12.52
CA TYR A 125 0.21 -27.88 11.36
C TYR A 125 1.72 -27.63 11.22
N GLY A 126 2.49 -28.68 11.48
CA GLY A 126 3.91 -28.71 11.21
C GLY A 126 4.75 -28.31 12.42
N THR A 127 6.00 -28.74 12.40
CA THR A 127 7.05 -28.24 13.31
C THR A 127 7.97 -27.31 12.53
N CYS A 128 8.59 -26.35 13.20
CA CYS A 128 9.55 -25.46 12.55
C CYS A 128 10.70 -26.28 11.96
N TRP A 129 10.91 -26.14 10.65
CA TRP A 129 11.93 -26.90 9.91
C TRP A 129 13.03 -26.00 9.36
N GLN A 130 12.67 -24.86 8.80
CA GLN A 130 13.60 -23.81 8.38
C GLN A 130 13.09 -22.46 8.88
N GLN A 131 14.01 -21.62 9.31
CA GLN A 131 13.71 -20.28 9.80
C GLN A 131 14.53 -19.23 9.07
N ASP A 132 14.08 -17.97 9.14
CA ASP A 132 14.79 -16.83 8.56
C ASP A 132 15.12 -16.99 7.07
N VAL A 133 14.24 -17.65 6.31
CA VAL A 133 14.47 -17.89 4.88
C VAL A 133 14.25 -16.58 4.12
N ALA A 134 15.31 -16.04 3.53
CA ALA A 134 15.24 -14.74 2.82
C ALA A 134 14.64 -14.83 1.41
N GLY A 135 14.60 -16.02 0.80
CA GLY A 135 14.09 -16.23 -0.56
C GLY A 135 12.78 -17.01 -0.59
N GLU A 136 12.19 -17.15 -1.77
CA GLU A 136 10.89 -17.79 -1.98
C GLU A 136 10.99 -19.30 -2.26
N SER A 137 12.05 -19.95 -1.79
CA SER A 137 12.25 -21.39 -1.97
C SER A 137 13.17 -22.01 -0.94
N VAL A 138 12.96 -23.31 -0.66
CA VAL A 138 13.86 -24.17 0.13
C VAL A 138 13.97 -25.55 -0.53
N THR A 139 15.08 -26.24 -0.32
CA THR A 139 15.29 -27.61 -0.80
C THR A 139 15.17 -28.59 0.36
N ASP A 140 14.30 -29.59 0.20
CA ASP A 140 14.21 -30.75 1.09
C ASP A 140 14.96 -31.93 0.47
N SER A 141 16.15 -32.21 1.02
CA SER A 141 16.99 -33.34 0.58
C SER A 141 16.75 -34.62 1.36
N ASP A 142 15.85 -34.63 2.34
CA ASP A 142 15.66 -35.79 3.19
C ASP A 142 14.95 -36.91 2.42
N PRO A 143 15.48 -38.15 2.46
CA PRO A 143 14.85 -39.28 1.82
C PRO A 143 13.53 -39.63 2.52
N ILE A 144 12.48 -39.88 1.73
CA ILE A 144 11.17 -40.33 2.22
C ILE A 144 11.06 -41.84 2.04
N ALA A 145 10.76 -42.59 3.10
CA ALA A 145 10.54 -44.02 2.98
C ALA A 145 9.25 -44.31 2.18
N PRO A 146 9.17 -45.43 1.44
CA PRO A 146 7.96 -45.77 0.70
C PRO A 146 6.73 -45.84 1.62
N GLY A 147 5.67 -45.10 1.26
CA GLY A 147 4.43 -45.03 2.04
C GLY A 147 4.41 -43.91 3.09
N GLU A 148 5.51 -43.20 3.29
CA GLU A 148 5.57 -41.98 4.08
C GLU A 148 5.43 -40.74 3.19
N GLY A 149 5.21 -39.59 3.82
CA GLY A 149 5.19 -38.30 3.15
C GLY A 149 5.17 -37.18 4.17
N PHE A 150 5.61 -36.01 3.73
CA PHE A 150 5.58 -34.78 4.51
C PHE A 150 4.52 -33.83 3.96
N PHE A 151 4.05 -32.94 4.82
CA PHE A 151 3.40 -31.71 4.39
C PHE A 151 4.26 -30.51 4.81
N TYR A 152 4.02 -29.40 4.12
CA TYR A 152 4.76 -28.16 4.33
C TYR A 152 3.77 -27.02 4.48
N LEU A 153 4.11 -26.08 5.35
CA LEU A 153 3.45 -24.80 5.47
C LEU A 153 4.51 -23.71 5.50
N VAL A 154 4.18 -22.55 4.95
CA VAL A 154 5.08 -21.39 4.93
C VAL A 154 4.31 -20.21 5.50
N THR A 155 4.94 -19.48 6.39
CA THR A 155 4.46 -18.17 6.85
C THR A 155 5.53 -17.12 6.55
N ALA A 156 5.09 -15.87 6.48
CA ALA A 156 5.98 -14.72 6.37
C ALA A 156 6.06 -14.04 7.73
N ARG A 157 7.26 -13.61 8.13
CA ARG A 157 7.50 -12.75 9.29
C ARG A 157 7.97 -11.40 8.80
N ASN A 158 7.31 -10.32 9.23
CA ASN A 158 7.69 -8.97 8.83
C ASN A 158 8.90 -8.46 9.63
N ARG A 159 9.34 -7.23 9.34
CA ARG A 159 10.46 -6.57 10.02
C ARG A 159 10.16 -6.11 11.44
N LEU A 160 8.91 -6.26 11.90
CA LEU A 160 8.47 -5.99 13.27
C LEU A 160 8.35 -7.28 14.09
N ASP A 161 8.89 -8.39 13.57
CA ASP A 161 8.82 -9.74 14.14
C ASP A 161 7.39 -10.29 14.30
N GLU A 162 6.44 -9.79 13.51
CA GLU A 162 5.08 -10.32 13.44
C GLU A 162 5.00 -11.40 12.36
N GLU A 163 4.63 -12.61 12.75
CA GLU A 163 4.39 -13.72 11.84
C GLU A 163 2.94 -13.70 11.33
N GLY A 164 2.77 -13.94 10.03
CA GLY A 164 1.49 -14.12 9.39
C GLY A 164 0.81 -15.44 9.74
N THR A 165 -0.43 -15.60 9.29
CA THR A 165 -1.23 -16.80 9.56
C THR A 165 -0.70 -18.01 8.78
N LYS A 166 -0.86 -19.22 9.33
CA LYS A 166 -0.65 -20.50 8.63
C LYS A 166 -1.77 -20.85 7.63
N GLY A 167 -2.70 -19.92 7.40
CA GLY A 167 -3.90 -20.11 6.59
C GLY A 167 -5.04 -20.78 7.35
N ARG A 168 -6.02 -21.29 6.59
CA ARG A 168 -7.22 -21.95 7.12
C ARG A 168 -7.32 -23.42 6.70
N ASP A 169 -7.96 -24.22 7.55
CA ASP A 169 -8.30 -25.61 7.22
C ASP A 169 -9.53 -25.70 6.29
N SER A 170 -9.90 -26.92 5.91
CA SER A 170 -11.04 -27.17 5.03
C SER A 170 -12.40 -26.84 5.64
N ALA A 171 -12.46 -26.68 6.98
CA ALA A 171 -13.64 -26.19 7.69
C ALA A 171 -13.66 -24.66 7.80
N GLY A 172 -12.62 -23.98 7.34
CA GLY A 172 -12.47 -22.53 7.40
C GLY A 172 -11.94 -22.02 8.74
N SER A 173 -11.48 -22.89 9.63
CA SER A 173 -10.85 -22.50 10.90
C SER A 173 -9.37 -22.16 10.68
N ASP A 174 -8.84 -21.20 11.44
CA ASP A 174 -7.42 -20.85 11.34
C ASP A 174 -6.55 -22.02 11.82
N ARG A 175 -5.46 -22.27 11.09
CA ARG A 175 -4.49 -23.31 11.44
C ARG A 175 -3.66 -22.85 12.65
N ALA A 176 -3.87 -23.49 13.79
CA ALA A 176 -3.16 -23.20 15.04
C ALA A 176 -1.69 -23.70 15.00
N GLY A 177 -0.89 -23.29 15.97
CA GLY A 177 0.49 -23.76 16.12
C GLY A 177 1.39 -22.70 16.76
N SER A 178 2.57 -23.11 17.22
CA SER A 178 3.60 -22.18 17.66
C SER A 178 4.33 -21.57 16.46
N ALA A 179 4.83 -20.34 16.66
CA ALA A 179 5.83 -19.74 15.78
C ALA A 179 7.14 -20.55 15.81
N CYS A 180 8.00 -20.35 14.82
CA CYS A 180 9.40 -20.77 14.91
C CYS A 180 10.11 -20.07 16.09
N PRO A 181 11.02 -20.77 16.80
CA PRO A 181 11.70 -20.25 17.98
C PRO A 181 12.71 -19.14 17.70
#